data_AF-A0A158G8J7-F1
#
_entry.id   AF-A0A158G8J7-F1
#
_cell.length_a   1.000
_cell.length_b   1.000
_cell.length_c   1.000
_cell.angle_alpha   90.00
_cell.angle_beta   90.00
_cell.angle_gamma   90.00
#
_symmetry.space_group_name_H-M   'P 1'
#
loop_
_entity.id
_entity.type
_entity.pdbx_description
1 polymer ?
#
loop_
_entity_poly.entity_id
_entity_poly.type
_entity_poly.pdbx_seq_one_letter_code
_entity_poly.pdbx_strand_id
1 'polypeptide(L)'
;MSTVLEPVTAPAPATRRPVGVLSDALLDAIGARAAGYDRENHFFSEDLSDLHHANFLRASVPLEFGGLGLTLPQLVREQARLAARAPATALALNMHLYWVGAALHLYRRGDTSAQWILEEAGAGKVFAAGHGEPGNDLGLAW
;
A
#
# COMPACT_ATOMS: atom_id res chain seq x y z
N MET A 1 28.42 30.74 -23.95
CA MET A 1 27.22 30.20 -24.62
C MET A 1 26.60 29.17 -23.68
N SER A 2 25.55 29.56 -22.95
CA SER A 2 24.86 28.69 -21.98
C SER A 2 23.59 28.19 -22.64
N THR A 3 23.49 26.88 -22.89
CA THR A 3 22.28 26.26 -23.44
C THR A 3 21.45 25.76 -22.28
N VAL A 4 20.34 26.45 -22.00
CA VAL A 4 19.32 26.00 -21.05
C VAL A 4 18.51 24.89 -21.74
N LEU A 5 18.37 23.73 -21.08
CA LEU A 5 17.49 22.64 -21.54
C LEU A 5 16.04 23.01 -21.21
N GLU A 6 15.20 23.12 -22.23
CA GLU A 6 13.76 23.32 -22.10
C GLU A 6 13.10 22.10 -21.42
N PRO A 7 12.12 22.30 -20.51
CA PRO A 7 11.43 21.22 -19.84
C PRO A 7 10.50 20.45 -20.81
N VAL A 8 10.71 19.14 -20.92
CA VAL A 8 9.79 18.24 -21.62
C VAL A 8 8.46 18.19 -20.85
N THR A 9 7.41 18.77 -21.43
CA THR A 9 6.06 18.67 -20.88
C THR A 9 5.44 17.35 -21.33
N ALA A 10 5.30 16.40 -20.40
CA ALA A 10 4.57 15.17 -20.65
C ALA A 10 3.07 15.46 -20.83
N PRO A 11 2.37 14.79 -21.75
CA PRO A 11 0.93 14.99 -21.94
C PRO A 11 0.16 14.58 -20.69
N ALA A 12 -0.83 15.39 -20.31
CA ALA A 12 -1.71 15.10 -19.19
C ALA A 12 -2.49 13.80 -19.44
N PRO A 13 -2.50 12.84 -18.50
CA PRO A 13 -3.24 11.59 -18.69
C PRO A 13 -4.75 11.87 -18.73
N ALA A 14 -5.43 11.26 -19.70
CA ALA A 14 -6.89 11.32 -19.82
C ALA A 14 -7.56 10.84 -18.53
N THR A 15 -8.50 11.63 -18.00
CA THR A 15 -9.22 11.39 -16.74
C THR A 15 -10.31 10.33 -16.91
N ARG A 16 -9.91 9.09 -17.18
CA ARG A 16 -10.76 7.94 -16.87
C ARG A 16 -10.70 7.75 -15.36
N ARG A 17 -11.81 7.96 -14.63
CA ARG A 17 -11.92 7.57 -13.22
C ARG A 17 -11.53 6.10 -13.17
N PRO A 18 -10.38 5.72 -12.57
CA PRO A 18 -10.06 4.31 -12.43
C PRO A 18 -11.19 3.71 -11.61
N VAL A 19 -11.76 2.60 -12.05
CA VAL A 19 -12.48 1.72 -11.12
C VAL A 19 -11.45 1.40 -10.03
N GLY A 20 -11.71 1.85 -8.80
CA GLY A 20 -10.79 1.66 -7.69
C GLY A 20 -10.55 0.17 -7.47
N VAL A 21 -9.34 -0.19 -7.01
CA VAL A 21 -8.98 -1.59 -6.71
C VAL A 21 -9.93 -2.15 -5.65
N LEU A 22 -10.34 -1.31 -4.69
CA LEU A 22 -11.31 -1.67 -3.66
C LEU A 22 -12.71 -1.24 -4.08
N SER A 23 -13.63 -2.19 -4.21
CA SER A 23 -15.05 -1.88 -4.45
C SER A 23 -15.69 -1.25 -3.21
N ASP A 24 -16.73 -0.44 -3.40
CA ASP A 24 -17.45 0.15 -2.24
C ASP A 24 -18.08 -0.94 -1.37
N ALA A 25 -18.63 -1.99 -1.97
CA ALA A 25 -19.17 -3.15 -1.22
C ALA A 25 -18.12 -3.85 -0.34
N LEU A 26 -16.88 -3.99 -0.83
CA LEU A 26 -15.79 -4.54 -0.03
C LEU A 26 -15.42 -3.60 1.12
N LEU A 27 -15.30 -2.31 0.85
CA LEU A 27 -15.01 -1.30 1.86
C LEU A 27 -16.08 -1.26 2.96
N ASP A 28 -17.35 -1.37 2.58
CA ASP A 28 -18.48 -1.39 3.52
C ASP A 28 -18.46 -2.67 4.37
N ALA A 29 -18.14 -3.83 3.78
CA ALA A 29 -17.98 -5.09 4.52
C ALA A 29 -16.83 -5.03 5.54
N ILE A 30 -15.68 -4.48 5.14
CA ILE A 30 -14.54 -4.23 6.04
C ILE A 30 -14.96 -3.27 7.17
N GLY A 31 -15.61 -2.16 6.83
CA GLY A 31 -16.08 -1.16 7.80
C GLY A 31 -17.06 -1.73 8.83
N ALA A 32 -17.93 -2.67 8.42
CA ALA A 32 -18.87 -3.33 9.33
C ALA A 32 -18.16 -4.19 10.40
N ARG A 33 -16.94 -4.68 10.14
CA ARG A 33 -16.14 -5.49 11.09
C ARG A 33 -15.29 -4.65 12.05
N ALA A 34 -14.94 -3.42 11.66
CA ALA A 34 -13.96 -2.58 12.37
C ALA A 34 -14.26 -2.43 13.87
N ALA A 35 -15.50 -2.08 14.23
CA ALA A 35 -15.88 -1.90 15.64
C ALA A 35 -15.81 -3.20 16.47
N GLY A 36 -15.91 -4.37 15.83
CA GLY A 36 -15.72 -5.67 16.47
C GLY A 36 -14.25 -5.92 16.81
N TYR A 37 -13.37 -5.77 15.83
CA TYR A 37 -11.92 -5.92 16.03
C TYR A 37 -11.38 -4.97 17.10
N ASP A 38 -11.80 -3.70 17.06
CA ASP A 38 -11.33 -2.69 18.02
C ASP A 38 -11.76 -3.03 19.45
N ARG A 39 -13.02 -3.42 19.66
CA ARG A 39 -13.55 -3.75 21.00
C ARG A 39 -12.92 -5.01 21.57
N GLU A 40 -12.68 -6.01 20.72
CA GLU A 40 -12.21 -7.33 21.13
C GLU A 40 -10.68 -7.47 21.07
N ASN A 41 -9.98 -6.45 20.58
CA ASN A 41 -8.54 -6.47 20.31
C ASN A 41 -8.13 -7.70 19.47
N HIS A 42 -8.95 -8.01 18.46
CA HIS A 42 -8.75 -9.16 17.60
C HIS A 42 -7.93 -8.81 16.37
N PHE A 43 -7.14 -9.78 15.89
CA PHE A 43 -6.40 -9.64 14.64
C PHE A 43 -7.36 -9.64 13.44
N PHE A 44 -7.11 -8.76 12.47
CA PHE A 44 -7.97 -8.45 11.32
C PHE A 44 -7.90 -9.51 10.19
N SER A 45 -7.93 -10.81 10.53
CA SER A 45 -7.69 -11.92 9.58
C SER A 45 -8.56 -11.84 8.32
N GLU A 46 -9.85 -11.56 8.47
CA GLU A 46 -10.82 -11.53 7.39
C GLU A 46 -10.59 -10.33 6.47
N ASP A 47 -10.25 -9.17 7.05
CA ASP A 47 -9.89 -7.99 6.27
C ASP A 47 -8.61 -8.23 5.45
N LEU A 48 -7.59 -8.84 6.07
CA LEU A 48 -6.34 -9.17 5.38
C LEU A 48 -6.59 -10.13 4.21
N SER A 49 -7.41 -11.15 4.42
CA SER A 49 -7.82 -12.11 3.39
C SER A 49 -8.56 -11.41 2.24
N ASP A 50 -9.55 -10.57 2.55
CA ASP A 50 -10.32 -9.87 1.52
C ASP A 50 -9.44 -8.91 0.70
N LEU A 51 -8.50 -8.21 1.35
CA LEU A 51 -7.56 -7.29 0.70
C LEU A 51 -6.51 -8.03 -0.14
N HIS A 52 -6.14 -9.26 0.25
CA HIS A 52 -5.31 -10.15 -0.57
C HIS A 52 -6.03 -10.57 -1.85
N HIS A 53 -7.27 -11.06 -1.73
CA HIS A 53 -8.10 -11.45 -2.88
C HIS A 53 -8.41 -10.27 -3.82
N ALA A 54 -8.56 -9.05 -3.27
CA ALA A 54 -8.71 -7.83 -4.04
C ALA A 54 -7.41 -7.37 -4.74
N ASN A 55 -6.30 -8.08 -4.57
CA ASN A 55 -4.97 -7.76 -5.08
C ASN A 55 -4.41 -6.43 -4.57
N PHE A 56 -4.93 -5.94 -3.45
CA PHE A 56 -4.56 -4.65 -2.93
C PHE A 56 -3.14 -4.60 -2.39
N LEU A 57 -2.67 -5.71 -1.81
CA LEU A 57 -1.32 -5.84 -1.27
C LEU A 57 -0.24 -5.70 -2.36
N ARG A 58 -0.54 -6.16 -3.58
CA ARG A 58 0.33 -6.03 -4.76
C ARG A 58 -0.04 -4.86 -5.67
N ALA A 59 -0.80 -3.89 -5.18
CA ALA A 59 -1.35 -2.83 -6.02
C ALA A 59 -0.28 -1.95 -6.68
N SER A 60 0.77 -1.56 -5.95
CA SER A 60 1.87 -0.74 -6.48
C SER A 60 2.99 -1.53 -7.16
N VAL A 61 3.01 -2.86 -7.01
CA VAL A 61 4.00 -3.73 -7.63
C VAL A 61 3.88 -3.60 -9.17
N PRO A 62 4.99 -3.44 -9.91
CA PRO A 62 4.97 -3.39 -11.37
C PRO A 62 4.33 -4.64 -12.01
N LEU A 63 3.77 -4.47 -13.21
CA LEU A 63 3.12 -5.56 -13.96
C LEU A 63 4.09 -6.70 -14.26
N GLU A 64 5.37 -6.41 -14.56
CA GLU A 64 6.40 -7.44 -14.82
C GLU A 64 6.69 -8.35 -13.63
N PHE A 65 6.35 -7.91 -12.42
CA PHE A 65 6.46 -8.71 -11.20
C PHE A 65 5.10 -9.27 -10.75
N GLY A 66 4.03 -9.10 -11.53
CA GLY A 66 2.71 -9.65 -11.24
C GLY A 66 1.83 -8.75 -10.37
N GLY A 67 2.11 -7.45 -10.26
CA GLY A 67 1.27 -6.49 -9.56
C GLY A 67 0.24 -5.78 -10.44
N LEU A 68 -0.32 -4.67 -9.93
CA LEU A 68 -1.29 -3.85 -10.67
C LEU A 68 -0.70 -2.52 -11.21
N GLY A 69 0.54 -2.19 -10.83
CA GLY A 69 1.26 -1.01 -11.34
C GLY A 69 0.68 0.34 -10.91
N LEU A 70 -0.07 0.42 -9.80
CA LEU A 70 -0.61 1.69 -9.32
C LEU A 70 0.52 2.69 -9.01
N THR A 71 0.28 3.93 -9.41
CA THR A 71 1.09 5.08 -9.00
C THR A 71 0.86 5.39 -7.51
N LEU A 72 1.81 6.10 -6.88
CA LEU A 72 1.67 6.51 -5.48
C LEU A 72 0.37 7.29 -5.21
N PRO A 73 -0.05 8.29 -6.03
CA PRO A 73 -1.32 8.98 -5.80
C PRO A 73 -2.55 8.07 -5.92
N GLN A 74 -2.52 7.05 -6.78
CA GLN A 74 -3.61 6.07 -6.89
C GLN A 74 -3.66 5.17 -5.66
N LEU A 75 -2.50 4.64 -5.22
CA LEU A 75 -2.42 3.82 -4.01
C LEU A 75 -2.89 4.59 -2.77
N VAL A 76 -2.44 5.83 -2.59
CA VAL A 76 -2.83 6.69 -1.47
C VAL A 76 -4.34 6.96 -1.47
N ARG A 77 -4.96 7.12 -2.65
CA ARG A 77 -6.42 7.29 -2.75
C ARG A 77 -7.17 6.05 -2.26
N GLU A 78 -6.75 4.86 -2.66
CA GLU A 78 -7.36 3.61 -2.17
C GLU A 78 -7.12 3.43 -0.67
N GLN A 79 -5.94 3.78 -0.18
CA GLN A 79 -5.60 3.76 1.24
C GLN A 79 -6.48 4.70 2.07
N ALA A 80 -6.74 5.91 1.58
CA ALA A 80 -7.66 6.85 2.22
C ALA A 80 -9.11 6.34 2.21
N ARG A 81 -9.53 5.68 1.13
CA ARG A 81 -10.87 5.06 1.07
C ARG A 81 -11.02 3.96 2.11
N LEU A 82 -10.02 3.08 2.26
CA LEU A 82 -9.97 2.04 3.29
C LEU A 82 -9.95 2.64 4.70
N ALA A 83 -9.06 3.60 4.96
CA ALA A 83 -8.91 4.23 6.27
C ALA A 83 -10.20 4.93 6.74
N ALA A 84 -11.00 5.47 5.83
CA ALA A 84 -12.30 6.07 6.16
C ALA A 84 -13.35 5.05 6.65
N ARG A 85 -13.14 3.75 6.45
CA ARG A 85 -14.05 2.67 6.92
C ARG A 85 -13.43 1.86 8.05
N ALA A 86 -12.14 1.55 7.96
CA ALA A 86 -11.40 0.76 8.94
C ALA A 86 -9.97 1.32 9.10
N PRO A 87 -9.77 2.32 9.97
CA PRO A 87 -8.47 2.98 10.13
C PRO A 87 -7.39 2.04 10.69
N ALA A 88 -7.74 1.15 11.64
CA ALA A 88 -6.80 0.17 12.19
C ALA A 88 -6.30 -0.82 11.13
N THR A 89 -7.21 -1.33 10.28
CA THR A 89 -6.87 -2.18 9.13
C THR A 89 -5.95 -1.46 8.14
N ALA A 90 -6.27 -0.22 7.77
CA ALA A 90 -5.42 0.57 6.87
C ALA A 90 -4.01 0.81 7.46
N LEU A 91 -3.93 1.10 8.76
CA LEU A 91 -2.68 1.26 9.47
C LEU A 91 -1.85 -0.03 9.48
N ALA A 92 -2.48 -1.16 9.77
CA ALA A 92 -1.80 -2.46 9.83
C ALA A 92 -1.14 -2.85 8.49
N LEU A 93 -1.75 -2.48 7.36
CA LEU A 93 -1.17 -2.71 6.04
C LEU A 93 0.02 -1.81 5.70
N ASN A 94 0.19 -0.67 6.39
CA ASN A 94 1.21 0.32 6.03
C ASN A 94 2.63 -0.27 6.05
N MET A 95 2.89 -1.23 6.94
CA MET A 95 4.19 -1.92 7.02
C MET A 95 4.54 -2.68 5.74
N HIS A 96 3.55 -3.32 5.11
CA HIS A 96 3.76 -3.97 3.83
C HIS A 96 4.00 -2.94 2.71
N LEU A 97 3.17 -1.89 2.68
CA LEU A 97 3.18 -0.89 1.61
C LEU A 97 4.46 -0.07 1.59
N TYR A 98 5.04 0.27 2.74
CA TYR A 98 6.31 1.01 2.76
C TYR A 98 7.46 0.16 2.22
N TRP A 99 7.54 -1.13 2.54
CA TRP A 99 8.59 -2.02 2.01
C TRP A 99 8.51 -2.14 0.49
N VAL A 100 7.30 -2.40 -0.03
CA VAL A 100 7.06 -2.46 -1.47
C VAL A 100 7.37 -1.11 -2.13
N GLY A 101 6.96 -0.01 -1.49
CA GLY A 101 7.22 1.35 -1.98
C GLY A 101 8.71 1.70 -2.04
N ALA A 102 9.48 1.31 -1.02
CA ALA A 102 10.94 1.52 -0.98
C ALA A 102 11.65 0.70 -2.07
N ALA A 103 11.30 -0.58 -2.23
CA ALA A 103 11.83 -1.42 -3.30
C ALA A 103 11.49 -0.86 -4.69
N LEU A 104 10.25 -0.42 -4.89
CA LEU A 104 9.81 0.20 -6.14
C LEU A 104 10.57 1.50 -6.43
N HIS A 105 10.87 2.30 -5.41
CA HIS A 105 11.65 3.53 -5.56
C HIS A 105 13.07 3.24 -6.06
N LEU A 106 13.76 2.27 -5.43
CA LEU A 106 15.10 1.85 -5.83
C LEU A 106 15.11 1.29 -7.26
N TYR A 107 14.17 0.39 -7.56
CA TYR A 107 14.04 -0.22 -8.88
C TYR A 107 13.85 0.82 -9.99
N ARG A 108 12.99 1.83 -9.78
CA ARG A 108 12.79 2.93 -10.74
C ARG A 108 14.02 3.82 -10.95
N ARG A 109 15.00 3.77 -10.05
CA ARG A 109 16.29 4.46 -10.19
C ARG A 109 17.40 3.56 -10.76
N GLY A 110 17.08 2.33 -11.14
CA GLY A 110 18.05 1.36 -11.67
C GLY A 110 18.80 0.59 -10.59
N ASP A 111 18.43 0.73 -9.32
CA ASP A 111 18.98 -0.07 -8.23
C ASP A 111 18.12 -1.32 -8.01
N THR A 112 18.67 -2.49 -8.34
CA THR A 112 17.98 -3.78 -8.24
C THR A 112 18.27 -4.54 -6.95
N SER A 113 19.00 -3.95 -5.99
CA SER A 113 19.37 -4.62 -4.72
C SER A 113 18.17 -5.12 -3.91
N ALA A 114 17.01 -4.47 -4.05
CA ALA A 114 15.76 -4.82 -3.38
C ALA A 114 14.69 -5.42 -4.33
N GLN A 115 15.05 -5.79 -5.56
CA GLN A 115 14.09 -6.30 -6.57
C GLN A 115 13.30 -7.52 -6.07
N TRP A 116 13.94 -8.39 -5.29
CA TRP A 116 13.31 -9.59 -4.71
C TRP A 116 12.04 -9.26 -3.89
N ILE A 117 11.94 -8.08 -3.28
CA ILE A 117 10.74 -7.65 -2.55
C ILE A 117 9.56 -7.48 -3.50
N LEU A 118 9.80 -6.94 -4.70
CA LEU A 118 8.76 -6.76 -5.72
C LEU A 118 8.30 -8.10 -6.30
N GLU A 119 9.24 -9.00 -6.55
CA GLU A 119 8.96 -10.37 -7.02
C GLU A 119 8.10 -11.14 -6.00
N GLU A 120 8.48 -11.09 -4.72
CA GLU A 120 7.79 -11.81 -3.66
C GLU A 120 6.43 -11.20 -3.30
N ALA A 121 6.34 -9.87 -3.25
CA ALA A 121 5.05 -9.19 -3.07
C ALA A 121 4.12 -9.47 -4.26
N GLY A 122 4.66 -9.49 -5.48
CA GLY A 122 3.95 -9.86 -6.69
C GLY A 122 3.45 -11.31 -6.71
N ALA A 123 4.23 -12.23 -6.11
CA ALA A 123 3.83 -13.61 -5.83
C ALA A 123 2.81 -13.75 -4.68
N GLY A 124 2.39 -12.63 -4.07
CA GLY A 124 1.37 -12.59 -3.03
C GLY A 124 1.89 -12.77 -1.61
N LYS A 125 3.20 -12.70 -1.37
CA LYS A 125 3.76 -12.66 0.00
C LYS A 125 3.54 -11.30 0.64
N VAL A 126 3.36 -11.31 1.95
CA VAL A 126 3.12 -10.10 2.75
C VAL A 126 4.36 -9.83 3.62
N PHE A 127 4.75 -8.56 3.68
CA PHE A 127 5.89 -8.10 4.45
C PHE A 127 5.42 -7.37 5.70
N ALA A 128 6.05 -7.67 6.83
CA ALA A 128 5.89 -6.93 8.08
C ALA A 128 7.21 -6.27 8.47
N ALA A 129 7.15 -5.26 9.33
CA ALA A 129 8.32 -4.69 9.97
C ALA A 129 8.30 -5.02 11.45
N GLY A 130 9.44 -5.50 11.97
CA GLY A 130 9.61 -5.81 13.40
C GLY A 130 10.34 -4.71 14.18
N HIS A 131 10.40 -3.49 13.63
CA HIS A 131 11.09 -2.37 14.25
C HIS A 131 10.06 -1.40 14.84
N GLY A 132 10.33 -0.90 16.04
CA GLY A 132 9.46 0.07 16.73
C GLY A 132 9.89 1.51 16.48
N GLU A 133 8.98 2.44 16.79
CA GLU A 133 9.31 3.86 16.85
C GLU A 133 10.22 4.14 18.07
N PRO A 134 11.15 5.11 17.98
CA PRO A 134 11.94 5.54 19.13
C PRO A 134 11.03 5.91 20.31
N GLY A 135 11.30 5.39 21.50
CA GLY A 135 10.49 5.61 22.69
C GLY A 135 9.45 4.54 22.96
N ASN A 136 9.22 3.58 22.06
CA ASN A 136 8.37 2.42 22.31
C ASN A 136 9.00 1.41 23.31
N ASP A 137 10.30 1.53 23.57
CA ASP A 137 11.07 0.83 24.60
C ASP A 137 10.89 1.43 26.00
N LEU A 138 10.46 2.69 26.07
CA LEU A 138 10.08 3.36 27.31
C LEU A 138 8.67 2.87 27.66
N GLY A 139 8.58 1.74 28.36
CA GLY A 139 7.30 1.24 28.86
C GLY A 139 6.50 2.37 29.52
N LEU A 140 5.17 2.34 29.39
CA LEU A 140 4.27 3.27 30.09
C LEU A 140 4.42 3.02 31.60
N ALA A 141 5.39 3.70 32.21
CA ALA A 141 5.55 3.74 33.65
C ALA A 141 4.40 4.59 34.19
N TRP A 142 3.38 3.92 34.73
CA TRP A 142 2.39 4.52 35.62
C TRP A 142 2.96 4.51 37.04
#